data_AF-E9SA96-F1
#
_entry.id   AF-E9SA96-F1
#
_cell.length_a   1.000
_cell.length_b   1.000
_cell.length_c   1.000
_cell.angle_alpha   90.00
_cell.angle_beta   90.00
_cell.angle_gamma   90.00
#
_symmetry.space_group_name_H-M   'P 1'
#
loop_
_entity.id
_entity.type
_entity.pdbx_description
1 polymer ?
#
loop_
_entity_poly.entity_id
_entity_poly.type
_entity_poly.pdbx_seq_one_letter_code
_entity_poly.pdbx_strand_id
1 'polypeptide(L)'
;MLFDASAVIIPLLKQKTDILQPENISHLNGFASIWCSIENLFLSATAEGYGCNLRVPLGNEEEYARKVLGFPEDYFMPCFIGIGKPHKDIVPVKQKEINIKERIHWDTF
;
A
#
# COMPACT_ATOMS: atom_id res chain seq x y z
N MET A 1 -15.99 -2.38 -2.57
CA MET A 1 -14.83 -1.77 -1.88
C MET A 1 -13.94 -0.95 -2.82
N LEU A 2 -13.33 -1.54 -3.86
CA LEU A 2 -12.66 -0.76 -4.93
C LEU A 2 -13.65 -0.21 -5.96
N PHE A 3 -14.63 -1.03 -6.37
CA PHE A 3 -15.66 -0.64 -7.34
C PHE A 3 -16.53 0.53 -6.86
N ASP A 4 -16.77 0.60 -5.55
CA ASP A 4 -17.58 1.65 -4.91
C ASP A 4 -16.73 2.86 -4.46
N ALA A 5 -15.41 2.82 -4.68
CA ALA A 5 -14.54 3.94 -4.34
C ALA A 5 -14.80 5.11 -5.29
N SER A 6 -14.65 6.34 -4.79
CA SER A 6 -14.77 7.54 -5.63
C SER A 6 -13.61 7.66 -6.62
N ALA A 7 -12.44 7.16 -6.25
CA ALA A 7 -11.31 6.99 -7.13
C ALA A 7 -10.49 5.74 -6.76
N VAL A 8 -9.80 5.18 -7.75
CA VAL A 8 -8.80 4.13 -7.57
C VAL A 8 -7.43 4.72 -7.91
N ILE A 9 -6.51 4.62 -6.95
CA ILE A 9 -5.13 5.08 -7.07
C ILE A 9 -4.24 3.86 -7.25
N ILE A 10 -3.34 3.94 -8.22
CA ILE A 10 -2.33 2.93 -8.51
C ILE A 10 -0.96 3.53 -8.18
N PRO A 11 -0.41 3.27 -6.99
CA PRO A 11 0.95 3.69 -6.66
C PRO A 11 1.94 2.88 -7.50
N LEU A 12 2.96 3.55 -8.04
CA LEU A 12 3.95 2.93 -8.91
C LEU A 12 5.35 3.29 -8.41
N LEU A 13 6.20 2.26 -8.26
CA LEU A 13 7.60 2.41 -7.91
C LEU A 13 8.45 2.00 -9.11
N LYS A 14 9.31 2.90 -9.59
CA LYS A 14 10.33 2.51 -10.57
C LYS A 14 11.29 1.49 -9.95
N GLN A 15 11.25 0.25 -10.41
CA GLN A 15 12.15 -0.81 -9.98
C GLN A 15 13.54 -0.58 -10.58
N LYS A 16 14.50 -0.27 -9.72
CA LYS A 16 15.93 -0.20 -10.10
C LYS A 16 16.68 -1.49 -9.77
N THR A 17 16.05 -2.38 -9.00
CA THR A 17 16.63 -3.58 -8.40
C THR A 17 15.57 -4.67 -8.33
N ASP A 18 15.99 -5.93 -8.41
CA ASP A 18 15.12 -7.08 -8.17
C ASP A 18 14.80 -7.19 -6.68
N ILE A 19 13.52 -7.04 -6.33
CA ILE A 19 13.02 -7.08 -4.95
C ILE A 19 12.75 -8.51 -4.46
N LEU A 20 12.60 -9.47 -5.37
CA LEU A 20 12.36 -10.88 -5.06
C LEU A 20 13.67 -11.65 -4.94
N GLN A 21 14.75 -11.16 -5.57
CA GLN A 21 16.11 -11.68 -5.45
C GLN A 21 17.10 -10.55 -5.08
N PRO A 22 17.01 -9.97 -3.86
CA PRO A 22 17.87 -8.85 -3.48
C PRO A 22 19.31 -9.31 -3.23
N GLU A 23 20.29 -8.64 -3.85
CA GLU A 23 21.72 -8.89 -3.59
C GLU A 23 22.15 -8.36 -2.22
N ASN A 24 21.53 -7.28 -1.76
CA ASN A 24 21.78 -6.65 -0.48
C ASN A 24 20.52 -5.91 0.01
N ILE A 25 20.51 -5.50 1.28
CA ILE A 25 19.35 -4.85 1.91
C ILE A 25 18.91 -3.57 1.20
N SER A 26 19.84 -2.84 0.56
CA SER A 26 19.52 -1.58 -0.11
C SER A 26 18.62 -1.77 -1.34
N HIS A 27 18.57 -2.98 -1.93
CA HIS A 27 17.63 -3.31 -3.00
C HIS A 27 16.16 -3.19 -2.56
N LEU A 28 15.91 -3.31 -1.25
CA LEU A 28 14.57 -3.21 -0.66
C LEU A 28 14.20 -1.77 -0.27
N ASN A 29 15.13 -0.81 -0.34
CA ASN A 29 14.87 0.58 0.07
C ASN A 29 13.74 1.21 -0.74
N GLY A 30 13.69 0.96 -2.06
CA GLY A 30 12.59 1.44 -2.91
C GLY A 30 11.25 0.86 -2.47
N PHE A 31 11.23 -0.45 -2.16
CA PHE A 31 10.04 -1.15 -1.69
C PHE A 31 9.55 -0.60 -0.34
N ALA A 32 10.44 -0.41 0.63
CA ALA A 32 10.08 0.24 1.90
C ALA A 32 9.57 1.68 1.68
N SER A 33 10.21 2.44 0.80
CA SER A 33 9.86 3.85 0.55
C SER A 33 8.48 4.04 -0.06
N ILE A 34 8.05 3.15 -0.97
CA ILE A 34 6.69 3.23 -1.53
C ILE A 34 5.63 2.95 -0.47
N TRP A 35 5.87 2.00 0.45
CA TRP A 35 4.95 1.75 1.56
C TRP A 35 4.84 2.93 2.52
N CYS A 36 5.96 3.60 2.83
CA CYS A 36 5.91 4.86 3.60
C CYS A 36 5.11 5.95 2.88
N SER A 37 5.26 6.06 1.56
CA SER A 37 4.50 7.02 0.74
C SER A 37 3.00 6.70 0.73
N ILE A 38 2.63 5.42 0.67
CA ILE A 38 1.25 4.95 0.73
C ILE A 38 0.63 5.27 2.10
N GLU A 39 1.37 5.03 3.20
CA GLU A 39 0.89 5.37 4.55
C GLU A 39 0.65 6.88 4.70
N ASN A 40 1.55 7.71 4.18
CA ASN A 40 1.36 9.16 4.17
C ASN A 40 0.09 9.58 3.42
N LEU A 41 -0.24 8.89 2.32
CA LEU A 41 -1.50 9.11 1.60
C LEU A 41 -2.71 8.75 2.47
N PHE A 42 -2.66 7.63 3.20
CA PHE A 42 -3.76 7.23 4.10
C PHE A 42 -3.96 8.20 5.25
N LEU A 43 -2.87 8.67 5.87
CA LEU A 43 -2.92 9.67 6.94
C LEU A 43 -3.51 10.99 6.42
N SER A 44 -3.11 11.42 5.23
CA SER A 44 -3.63 12.64 4.60
C SER A 44 -5.11 12.51 4.24
N ALA A 45 -5.51 11.39 3.63
CA ALA A 45 -6.91 11.12 3.32
C ALA A 45 -7.79 11.12 4.58
N THR A 46 -7.30 10.50 5.66
CA THR A 46 -7.98 10.48 6.96
C THR A 46 -8.13 11.89 7.54
N ALA A 47 -7.09 12.72 7.48
CA ALA A 47 -7.13 14.10 7.94
C ALA A 47 -8.17 14.96 7.20
N GLU A 48 -8.38 14.65 5.91
CA GLU A 48 -9.38 15.29 5.05
C GLU A 48 -10.79 14.64 5.17
N GLY A 49 -10.99 13.67 6.06
CA GLY A 49 -12.27 13.00 6.27
C GLY A 49 -12.65 11.96 5.21
N TYR A 50 -11.68 11.50 4.41
CA TYR A 50 -11.84 10.39 3.48
C TYR A 50 -11.45 9.06 4.13
N GLY A 51 -12.01 7.98 3.58
CA GLY A 51 -11.60 6.61 3.87
C GLY A 51 -10.77 6.05 2.73
N CYS A 52 -9.79 5.22 3.09
CA CYS A 52 -9.00 4.46 2.15
C CYS A 52 -9.19 2.96 2.37
N ASN A 53 -9.04 2.20 1.29
CA ASN A 53 -8.85 0.76 1.35
C ASN A 53 -7.64 0.37 0.51
N LEU A 54 -7.01 -0.75 0.89
CA LEU A 54 -5.87 -1.31 0.19
C LEU A 54 -6.16 -2.75 -0.21
N ARG A 55 -5.74 -3.13 -1.42
CA ARG A 55 -5.75 -4.52 -1.88
C ARG A 55 -4.48 -4.85 -2.64
N VAL A 56 -3.76 -5.86 -2.20
CA VAL A 56 -2.61 -6.40 -2.96
C VAL A 56 -3.13 -7.20 -4.16
N PRO A 57 -2.52 -7.09 -5.36
CA PRO A 57 -2.94 -7.84 -6.54
C PRO A 57 -2.79 -9.35 -6.33
N LEU A 58 -3.68 -10.14 -6.95
CA LEU A 58 -3.65 -11.60 -6.94
C LEU A 58 -3.57 -12.11 -8.38
N GLY A 59 -2.82 -13.20 -8.60
CA GLY A 59 -2.67 -13.80 -9.93
C GLY A 59 -2.10 -12.82 -10.94
N ASN A 60 -2.80 -12.63 -12.07
CA ASN A 60 -2.37 -11.77 -13.17
C ASN A 60 -2.96 -10.35 -13.12
N GLU A 61 -3.50 -9.92 -11.99
CA GLU A 61 -4.15 -8.60 -11.88
C GLU A 61 -3.19 -7.43 -12.10
N GLU A 62 -1.92 -7.55 -11.71
CA GLU A 62 -0.90 -6.53 -12.00
C GLU A 62 -0.67 -6.39 -13.51
N GLU A 63 -0.47 -7.51 -14.21
CA GLU A 63 -0.28 -7.53 -15.66
C GLU A 63 -1.49 -6.92 -16.38
N TYR A 64 -2.70 -7.27 -15.93
CA TYR A 64 -3.93 -6.71 -16.47
C TYR A 64 -4.02 -5.19 -16.23
N ALA A 65 -3.74 -4.73 -15.01
CA ALA A 65 -3.74 -3.30 -14.67
C ALA A 65 -2.71 -2.52 -15.52
N ARG A 66 -1.53 -3.10 -15.71
CA ARG A 66 -0.48 -2.55 -16.58
C ARG A 66 -0.95 -2.40 -18.02
N LYS A 67 -1.56 -3.43 -18.58
CA LYS A 67 -2.12 -3.40 -19.94
C LYS A 67 -3.20 -2.32 -20.11
N VAL A 68 -4.06 -2.16 -19.12
CA VAL A 68 -5.16 -1.17 -19.15
C VAL A 68 -4.66 0.26 -18.99
N LEU A 69 -3.72 0.49 -18.07
CA LEU A 69 -3.26 1.83 -17.70
C LEU A 69 -2.01 2.29 -18.45
N GLY A 70 -1.29 1.37 -19.09
CA GLY A 70 -0.10 1.67 -19.89
C GLY A 70 1.10 2.14 -19.08
N PHE A 71 1.23 1.75 -17.81
CA PHE A 71 2.43 2.10 -17.03
C PHE A 71 3.63 1.23 -17.42
N PRO A 72 4.86 1.78 -17.40
CA PRO A 72 6.03 1.09 -17.95
C PRO A 72 6.38 -0.21 -17.21
N GLU A 73 6.96 -1.19 -17.90
CA GLU A 73 7.32 -2.50 -17.32
C GLU A 73 8.28 -2.42 -16.14
N ASP A 74 9.18 -1.43 -16.15
CA ASP A 74 10.14 -1.18 -15.06
C ASP A 74 9.51 -0.51 -13.83
N TYR A 75 8.17 -0.45 -13.74
CA TYR A 75 7.45 -0.01 -12.55
C TYR A 75 6.71 -1.15 -11.88
N PHE A 76 6.88 -1.23 -10.57
CA PHE A 76 6.18 -2.12 -9.67
C PHE A 76 4.92 -1.47 -9.10
N MET A 77 3.84 -2.24 -9.08
CA MET A 77 2.56 -1.85 -8.50
C MET A 77 2.31 -2.67 -7.23
N PRO A 78 2.54 -2.14 -6.01
CA PRO A 78 2.36 -2.91 -4.78
C PRO A 78 0.90 -3.24 -4.46
N CYS A 79 -0.05 -2.37 -4.86
CA CYS A 79 -1.44 -2.47 -4.46
C CYS A 79 -2.37 -1.63 -5.33
N PHE A 80 -3.67 -1.90 -5.21
CA PHE A 80 -4.76 -1.00 -5.54
C PHE A 80 -5.16 -0.23 -4.28
N ILE A 81 -5.40 1.08 -4.41
CA ILE A 81 -5.92 1.92 -3.32
C ILE A 81 -7.27 2.49 -3.75
N GLY A 82 -8.33 2.16 -3.03
CA GLY A 82 -9.61 2.85 -3.17
C GLY A 82 -9.69 4.03 -2.21
N ILE A 83 -10.11 5.19 -2.68
CA ILE A 83 -10.37 6.37 -1.84
C ILE A 83 -11.78 6.91 -2.09
N GLY A 84 -12.46 7.33 -1.02
CA GLY A 84 -13.80 7.91 -1.11
C GLY A 84 -14.33 8.34 0.25
N LYS A 85 -15.54 8.88 0.27
CA LYS A 85 -16.22 9.19 1.55
C LYS A 85 -16.70 7.87 2.19
N PRO A 86 -16.36 7.61 3.46
CA PRO A 86 -16.90 6.46 4.16
C PRO A 86 -18.44 6.52 4.20
N HIS A 87 -19.10 5.37 4.06
CA HIS A 87 -20.53 5.29 4.36
C HIS A 87 -20.79 5.64 5.82
N LYS A 88 -21.88 6.36 6.10
CA LYS A 88 -22.22 6.86 7.44
C LYS A 88 -22.38 5.76 8.48
N ASP A 89 -22.79 4.57 8.04
CA ASP A 89 -23.12 3.43 8.90
C ASP A 89 -21.97 2.41 9.02
N ILE A 90 -20.75 2.78 8.60
CA ILE A 90 -19.58 1.90 8.74
C ILE A 90 -19.19 1.83 10.22
N VAL A 91 -19.15 0.60 10.73
CA VAL A 91 -18.47 0.30 11.98
C VAL A 91 -16.96 0.32 11.70
N PRO A 92 -16.19 1.22 12.34
CA PRO A 92 -14.75 1.26 12.13
C PRO A 92 -14.13 -0.08 12.52
N VAL A 93 -13.13 -0.52 11.74
CA VAL A 93 -12.39 -1.74 12.06
C VAL A 93 -11.73 -1.55 13.42
N LYS A 94 -12.01 -2.47 14.34
CA LYS A 94 -11.40 -2.46 15.67
C LYS A 94 -9.90 -2.64 15.50
N GLN A 95 -9.12 -1.65 15.91
CA GLN A 95 -7.66 -1.77 15.95
C GLN A 95 -7.27 -2.90 16.90
N LYS A 96 -6.28 -3.70 16.47
CA LYS A 96 -5.72 -4.75 17.32
C LYS A 96 -4.94 -4.09 18.45
N GLU A 97 -5.21 -4.51 19.68
CA GLU A 97 -4.41 -4.10 20.82
C GLU A 97 -3.01 -4.71 20.69
N ILE A 98 -1.98 -3.86 20.76
CA ILE A 98 -0.59 -4.27 20.63
C ILE A 98 0.07 -4.13 22.00
N ASN A 99 0.62 -5.25 22.51
CA ASN A 99 1.46 -5.22 23.70
C ASN A 99 2.82 -4.62 23.33
N ILE A 100 3.07 -3.37 23.74
CA ILE A 100 4.30 -2.63 23.42
C ILE A 100 5.55 -3.35 23.96
N LYS A 101 5.44 -4.02 25.11
CA LYS A 101 6.56 -4.75 25.73
C LYS A 101 7.03 -5.95 24.91
N GLU A 102 6.16 -6.50 24.06
CA GLU A 102 6.49 -7.61 23.15
C GLU A 102 6.97 -7.13 21.76
N ARG A 103 7.04 -5.81 21.54
CA ARG A 103 7.41 -5.20 20.24
C ARG A 103 8.66 -4.34 20.32
N ILE A 104 8.95 -3.74 21.47
CA ILE A 104 10.16 -2.95 21.70
C ILE A 104 11.15 -3.82 22.46
N HIS A 105 12.29 -4.07 21.83
CA HIS A 105 13.36 -4.87 22.41
C HIS A 105 14.56 -3.96 22.70
N TRP A 106 15.03 -3.96 23.96
CA TRP A 106 16.19 -3.19 24.40
C TRP A 106 17.36 -4.14 24.56
N ASP A 107 18.46 -3.88 23.85
CA ASP A 107 19.74 -4.62 23.93
C ASP A 107 19.70 -6.12 23.57
N THR A 108 18.52 -6.66 23.26
CA THR A 108 18.30 -8.04 22.80
C THR A 108 17.30 -8.04 21.65
N PHE A 109 17.25 -9.11 20.85
CA PHE A 109 16.24 -9.31 19.79
C PHE A 109 15.15 -10.27 20.28
#